data_AF-M3ZNN9-F1
#
_entry.id   AF-M3ZNN9-F1
#
_cell.length_a   1.000
_cell.length_b   1.000
_cell.length_c   1.000
_cell.angle_alpha   90.00
_cell.angle_beta   90.00
_cell.angle_gamma   90.00
#
_symmetry.space_group_name_H-M   'P 1'
#
loop_
_entity.id
_entity.type
_entity.pdbx_description
1 polymer ?
#
loop_
_entity_poly.entity_id
_entity_poly.type
_entity_poly.pdbx_seq_one_letter_code
_entity_poly.pdbx_strand_id
1 'polypeptide(L)'
;MATGADQAVGMSLVLFSLLLFTYYTVWVIVLPFVDARHVLHRYFLPREYSVILPGVAAVLLLLCIGTFTAVILWKNRKPKKTD
;
A
#
# COMPACT_ATOMS: atom_id res chain seq x y z
N MET A 1 -17.39 -17.75 18.84
CA MET A 1 -16.72 -18.59 17.83
C MET A 1 -16.78 -17.83 16.52
N ALA A 2 -15.67 -17.71 15.77
CA ALA A 2 -15.72 -17.09 14.45
C ALA A 2 -16.69 -17.90 13.57
N THR A 3 -17.60 -17.22 12.90
CA THR A 3 -18.60 -17.84 12.03
C THR A 3 -17.87 -18.48 10.84
N GLY A 4 -18.42 -19.54 10.22
CA GLY A 4 -17.77 -20.17 9.06
C GLY A 4 -17.49 -19.17 7.91
N ALA A 5 -18.31 -18.13 7.79
CA ALA A 5 -18.09 -17.00 6.89
C ALA A 5 -16.84 -16.17 7.25
N ASP A 6 -16.62 -15.88 8.54
CA ASP A 6 -15.44 -15.12 9.01
C ASP A 6 -14.14 -15.89 8.70
N GLN A 7 -14.17 -17.21 8.85
CA GLN A 7 -13.03 -18.08 8.50
C GLN A 7 -12.76 -18.11 7.00
N ALA A 8 -13.79 -18.18 6.17
CA ALA A 8 -13.64 -18.15 4.70
C ALA A 8 -13.06 -16.82 4.21
N VAL A 9 -13.52 -15.69 4.77
CA VAL A 9 -12.98 -14.35 4.47
C VAL A 9 -11.53 -14.22 4.94
N GLY A 10 -11.21 -14.71 6.14
CA GLY A 10 -9.83 -14.71 6.63
C GLY A 10 -8.91 -15.51 5.70
N MET A 11 -9.33 -16.71 5.29
CA MET A 11 -8.55 -17.55 4.38
C MET A 11 -8.36 -16.91 3.00
N SER A 12 -9.40 -16.28 2.45
CA SER A 12 -9.30 -15.61 1.16
C SER A 12 -8.35 -14.42 1.21
N LEU A 13 -8.39 -13.62 2.28
CA LEU A 13 -7.45 -12.52 2.49
C LEU A 13 -6.00 -13.00 2.62
N VAL A 14 -5.77 -14.11 3.32
CA VAL A 14 -4.42 -14.70 3.44
C VAL A 14 -3.90 -15.18 2.09
N LEU A 15 -4.71 -15.94 1.34
CA LEU A 15 -4.34 -16.41 0.00
C LEU A 15 -4.06 -15.25 -0.95
N PHE A 16 -4.94 -14.24 -0.95
CA PHE A 16 -4.77 -13.04 -1.75
C PHE A 16 -3.49 -12.28 -1.39
N SER A 17 -3.21 -12.13 -0.09
CA SER A 17 -1.99 -11.50 0.42
C SER A 17 -0.74 -12.27 -0.01
N LEU A 18 -0.76 -13.60 0.08
CA LEU A 18 0.35 -14.44 -0.37
C LEU A 18 0.64 -14.31 -1.87
N LEU A 19 -0.41 -14.23 -2.70
CA LEU A 19 -0.27 -14.00 -4.13
C LEU A 19 0.35 -12.64 -4.43
N LEU A 20 -0.17 -11.57 -3.83
CA LEU A 20 0.37 -10.22 -3.97
C LEU A 20 1.83 -10.15 -3.50
N PHE A 21 2.13 -10.72 -2.33
CA PHE A 21 3.46 -10.75 -1.77
C PHE A 21 4.44 -11.48 -2.70
N THR A 22 4.05 -12.64 -3.22
CA THR A 22 4.90 -13.41 -4.15
C THR A 22 5.12 -12.64 -5.44
N TYR A 23 4.07 -12.08 -6.04
CA TYR A 23 4.17 -11.25 -7.25
C TYR A 23 5.15 -10.10 -7.04
N TYR A 24 4.99 -9.38 -5.93
CA TYR A 24 5.83 -8.23 -5.60
C TYR A 24 7.28 -8.62 -5.28
N THR A 25 7.48 -9.73 -4.59
CA THR A 25 8.80 -10.30 -4.27
C THR A 25 9.56 -10.64 -5.55
N VAL A 26 8.91 -11.35 -6.49
CA VAL A 26 9.52 -11.66 -7.79
C VAL A 26 9.83 -10.38 -8.55
N TRP A 27 8.93 -9.40 -8.51
CA TRP A 27 9.12 -8.13 -9.21
C TRP A 27 10.31 -7.32 -8.69
N VAL A 28 10.48 -7.21 -7.37
CA VAL A 28 11.52 -6.39 -6.74
C VAL A 28 12.86 -7.13 -6.70
N ILE A 29 12.85 -8.41 -6.33
CA ILE A 29 14.07 -9.16 -6.01
C ILE A 29 14.56 -9.95 -7.22
N VAL A 30 13.67 -10.64 -7.96
CA VAL A 30 14.09 -11.54 -9.04
C VAL A 30 14.31 -10.81 -10.36
N LEU A 31 13.37 -9.94 -10.76
CA LEU A 31 13.42 -9.22 -12.03
C LEU A 31 14.74 -8.46 -12.32
N PRO A 32 15.43 -7.80 -11.37
CA PRO A 32 16.70 -7.11 -11.68
C PRO A 32 17.84 -8.05 -12.10
N PHE A 33 17.74 -9.36 -11.84
CA PHE A 33 18.74 -10.34 -12.24
C PHE A 33 18.35 -11.08 -13.53
N VAL A 34 17.17 -10.79 -14.10
CA VAL A 34 16.65 -11.41 -15.32
C VAL A 34 16.99 -10.53 -16.52
N ASP A 35 17.39 -11.14 -17.64
CA ASP A 35 17.67 -10.41 -18.87
C ASP A 35 16.47 -9.60 -19.38
N ALA A 36 16.76 -8.43 -19.94
CA ALA A 36 15.75 -7.52 -20.48
C ALA A 36 14.93 -8.11 -21.66
N ARG A 37 15.46 -9.12 -22.35
CA ARG A 37 14.77 -9.83 -23.46
C ARG A 37 13.90 -10.99 -22.97
N HIS A 38 13.93 -11.28 -21.68
CA HIS A 38 13.21 -12.40 -21.12
C HIS A 38 11.71 -12.10 -21.00
N VAL A 39 10.88 -13.11 -21.25
CA VAL A 39 9.41 -12.99 -21.29
C VAL A 39 8.81 -12.48 -19.98
N LEU A 40 9.49 -12.66 -18.84
CA LEU A 40 9.05 -12.14 -17.54
C LEU A 40 8.83 -10.62 -17.57
N HIS A 41 9.64 -9.86 -18.31
CA HIS A 41 9.47 -8.40 -18.43
C HIS A 41 8.14 -7.98 -19.06
N ARG A 42 7.40 -8.88 -19.72
CA ARG A 42 6.04 -8.63 -20.22
C ARG A 42 4.96 -8.77 -19.15
N TYR A 43 5.21 -9.55 -18.10
CA TYR A 43 4.27 -9.81 -17.00
C TYR A 43 4.42 -8.82 -15.83
N PHE A 44 5.54 -8.09 -15.79
CA PHE A 44 5.83 -7.08 -14.78
C PHE A 44 5.85 -5.69 -15.39
N LEU A 45 5.45 -4.69 -14.61
CA LEU A 45 5.65 -3.31 -14.99
C LEU A 45 7.16 -2.98 -15.03
N PRO A 46 7.55 -1.90 -15.74
CA PRO A 46 8.93 -1.42 -15.71
C PRO A 46 9.43 -1.27 -14.28
N ARG A 47 10.72 -1.56 -14.08
CA ARG A 47 11.37 -1.64 -12.76
C ARG A 47 11.15 -0.40 -11.89
N GLU A 48 11.07 0.78 -12.49
CA GLU A 48 10.86 2.04 -11.76
C GLU A 48 9.58 2.02 -10.92
N TYR A 49 8.53 1.37 -11.43
CA TYR A 49 7.24 1.28 -10.73
C TYR A 49 7.31 0.44 -9.46
N SER A 50 8.27 -0.47 -9.32
CA SER A 50 8.45 -1.25 -8.08
C SER A 50 8.97 -0.41 -6.91
N VAL A 51 9.49 0.80 -7.17
CA VAL A 51 9.88 1.75 -6.11
C VAL A 51 8.85 2.87 -6.00
N ILE A 52 8.27 3.29 -7.12
CA ILE A 52 7.28 4.37 -7.15
C ILE A 52 5.99 3.96 -6.43
N LEU A 53 5.50 2.72 -6.58
CA LEU A 53 4.27 2.27 -5.93
C LEU A 53 4.29 2.42 -4.39
N PRO A 54 5.28 1.86 -3.67
CA PRO A 54 5.41 2.10 -2.23
C PRO A 54 5.61 3.57 -1.88
N GLY A 55 6.36 4.31 -2.71
CA GLY A 55 6.60 5.74 -2.51
C GLY A 55 5.29 6.54 -2.55
N VAL A 56 4.45 6.32 -3.56
CA VAL A 56 3.14 6.95 -3.69
C VAL A 56 2.23 6.55 -2.53
N ALA A 57 2.21 5.27 -2.15
CA ALA A 57 1.42 4.81 -1.01
C ALA A 57 1.85 5.51 0.30
N ALA A 58 3.15 5.66 0.53
CA ALA A 58 3.68 6.38 1.69
C ALA A 58 3.29 7.86 1.67
N VAL A 59 3.41 8.54 0.53
CA VAL A 59 3.00 9.94 0.38
C VAL A 59 1.51 10.11 0.64
N LEU A 60 0.66 9.24 0.06
CA LEU A 60 -0.78 9.27 0.30
C LEU A 60 -1.13 9.06 1.78
N LEU A 61 -0.45 8.13 2.45
CA LEU A 61 -0.62 7.91 3.88
C LEU A 61 -0.24 9.16 4.69
N LEU A 62 0.91 9.78 4.39
CA LEU A 62 1.35 11.01 5.05
C LEU A 62 0.38 12.17 4.82
N LEU A 63 -0.13 12.33 3.61
CA LEU A 63 -1.16 13.32 3.30
C LEU A 63 -2.46 13.04 4.07
N CYS A 64 -2.88 11.78 4.14
CA CYS A 64 -4.06 11.37 4.91
C CYS A 64 -3.91 11.71 6.40
N ILE A 65 -2.77 11.39 7.01
CA ILE A 65 -2.47 11.74 8.40
C ILE A 65 -2.43 13.26 8.58
N GLY A 66 -1.70 13.98 7.71
CA GLY A 66 -1.54 15.42 7.81
C GLY A 66 -2.87 16.17 7.68
N THR A 67 -3.70 15.79 6.71
CA THR A 67 -5.05 16.33 6.54
C THR A 67 -5.94 16.03 7.73
N PHE A 68 -5.95 14.79 8.22
CA PHE A 68 -6.70 14.42 9.42
C PHE A 68 -6.30 15.27 10.63
N THR A 69 -5.00 15.41 10.91
CA THR A 69 -4.50 16.24 12.01
C THR A 69 -4.88 17.71 11.82
N ALA A 70 -4.74 18.26 10.62
CA ALA A 70 -5.09 19.64 10.31
C ALA A 70 -6.60 19.91 10.55
N VAL A 71 -7.47 18.99 10.12
CA VAL A 71 -8.92 19.07 10.32
C VAL A 71 -9.26 19.07 11.82
N ILE A 72 -8.65 18.19 12.60
CA ILE A 72 -8.88 18.11 14.05
C ILE A 72 -8.40 19.38 14.76
N LEU A 73 -7.21 19.89 14.40
CA LEU A 73 -6.68 21.12 14.99
C LEU A 73 -7.55 22.34 14.66
N TRP A 74 -8.03 22.44 13.43
CA TRP A 74 -8.94 23.52 13.03
C TRP A 74 -10.23 23.47 13.84
N LYS A 75 -10.85 22.29 13.94
CA LYS A 75 -12.12 22.10 14.64
C LYS A 75 -12.01 22.36 16.15
N ASN A 76 -10.83 22.15 16.73
CA ASN A 76 -10.57 22.38 18.16
C ASN A 76 -10.08 23.79 18.51
N ARG A 77 -9.91 24.70 17.53
CA ARG A 77 -9.56 26.10 17.84
C ARG A 77 -10.73 26.80 18.53
N LYS A 78 -10.58 27.12 19.82
CA LYS A 78 -11.47 28.07 20.51
C LYS A 78 -11.10 29.51 20.09
N PRO A 79 -12.07 30.39 19.79
CA PRO A 79 -11.79 31.79 19.57
C PRO A 79 -11.19 32.38 20.85
N LYS A 80 -10.05 33.05 20.72
CA LYS A 80 -9.42 33.77 21.84
C LYS A 80 -10.37 34.92 22.21
N LYS A 81 -11.00 34.86 23.39
CA LYS A 81 -11.68 36.03 23.97
C LYS A 81 -10.60 37.09 24.17
N THR A 82 -10.68 38.17 23.40
CA THR A 82 -10.04 39.44 23.71
C THR A 82 -10.88 40.09 24.79
N ASP A 83 -10.36 40.11 26.02
CA ASP A 83 -10.78 41.04 27.07
C ASP A 83 -10.46 42.49 26.66
#